data_AF-C5DF79-F1
#
_entry.id   AF-C5DF79-F1
#
_cell.length_a   1.000
_cell.length_b   1.000
_cell.length_c   1.000
_cell.angle_alpha   90.00
_cell.angle_beta   90.00
_cell.angle_gamma   90.00
#
_symmetry.space_group_name_H-M   'P 1'
#
loop_
_entity.id
_entity.type
_entity.pdbx_description
1 polymer ?
#
loop_
_entity_poly.entity_id
_entity_poly.type
_entity_poly.pdbx_seq_one_letter_code
_entity_poly.pdbx_strand_id
1 'polypeptide(L)'
;MSYYFKNLKPGYESDEELEDDEILKTLSKRYADEDESASDDELSSLSFDALRRAERQLEEESRKEKAGSQNESKPALKNAKRSKEKELELADSFKAKSYTEESFGENSDSSSENEGLFEEEEVVRGNKNSKADHGKNRKKSHAPSEQSSKKKVSRIRKIPGLETPKSMNENLYQDIRFDKSLGKAEDYESIRKRYQFLDEYRQKEISELSRLLSDRKFVNKISERERDEMQEKLTSMRSKLQTLKNRDLDRKILKDYETEINKGNKTKYHLKESEKRKVIQKYKFDHMKAKQREKVMDRKRKKRLGKEFKQFSFHNR
;
A
#
# COMPACT_ATOMS: atom_id res chain seq x y z
N MET A 1 34.44 24.66 35.08
CA MET A 1 33.05 24.99 34.71
C MET A 1 32.64 24.08 33.57
N SER A 2 31.97 22.97 33.88
CA SER A 2 31.51 21.96 32.91
C SER A 2 30.00 22.09 32.73
N TYR A 3 29.58 22.49 31.53
CA TYR A 3 28.18 22.47 31.13
C TYR A 3 27.87 21.13 30.46
N TYR A 4 27.15 20.27 31.18
CA TYR A 4 26.59 19.02 30.66
C TYR A 4 25.38 19.35 29.75
N PHE A 5 25.56 19.28 28.43
CA PHE A 5 24.46 19.09 27.50
C PHE A 5 24.24 17.59 27.30
N LYS A 6 23.28 17.03 28.04
CA LYS A 6 22.73 15.69 27.78
C LYS A 6 21.90 15.76 26.50
N ASN A 7 22.38 15.07 25.48
CA ASN A 7 21.67 14.47 24.35
C ASN A 7 20.14 14.65 24.34
N LEU A 8 19.64 15.69 23.67
CA LEU A 8 18.30 15.64 23.08
C LEU A 8 18.43 14.94 21.72
N LYS A 9 18.06 13.66 21.66
CA LYS A 9 17.71 13.02 20.38
C LYS A 9 16.29 13.48 20.02
N PRO A 10 16.04 14.02 18.82
CA PRO A 10 14.68 14.30 18.38
C PRO A 10 13.93 12.97 18.23
N GLY A 11 12.83 12.83 18.96
CA GLY A 11 11.92 11.70 18.85
C GLY A 11 11.29 11.68 17.46
N TYR A 12 11.54 10.60 16.74
CA TYR A 12 10.65 10.11 15.69
C TYR A 12 9.48 9.41 16.40
N GLU A 13 8.47 10.17 16.79
CA GLU A 13 7.14 9.61 17.00
C GLU A 13 6.51 9.50 15.61
N SER A 14 6.45 8.27 15.11
CA SER A 14 5.77 7.93 13.87
C SER A 14 4.27 8.00 14.09
N ASP A 15 3.64 9.04 13.54
CA ASP A 15 2.18 9.15 13.36
C ASP A 15 1.59 8.09 12.38
N GLU A 16 2.35 7.06 12.03
CA GLU A 16 1.89 5.99 11.13
C GLU A 16 1.10 4.87 11.85
N GLU A 17 1.08 4.83 13.20
CA GLU A 17 0.31 3.82 13.95
C GLU A 17 -1.15 4.21 14.23
N LEU A 18 -1.55 5.46 13.99
CA LEU A 18 -2.94 5.90 14.21
C LEU A 18 -3.86 5.73 12.98
N GLU A 19 -3.30 5.59 11.77
CA GLU A 19 -4.09 5.39 10.55
C GLU A 19 -4.58 3.93 10.40
N ASP A 20 -3.82 2.95 10.91
CA ASP A 20 -4.14 1.53 10.75
C ASP A 20 -5.36 1.09 11.58
N ASP A 21 -5.60 1.71 12.74
CA ASP A 21 -6.76 1.42 13.60
C ASP A 21 -8.08 2.02 13.07
N GLU A 22 -8.02 3.17 12.37
CA GLU A 22 -9.19 3.74 11.68
C GLU A 22 -9.51 2.99 10.38
N ILE A 23 -8.49 2.48 9.68
CA ILE A 23 -8.69 1.62 8.50
C ILE A 23 -9.31 0.28 8.91
N LEU A 24 -8.92 -0.30 10.05
CA LEU A 24 -9.56 -1.52 10.56
C LEU A 24 -11.02 -1.29 10.98
N LYS A 25 -11.33 -0.17 11.64
CA LYS A 25 -12.70 0.20 12.03
C LYS A 25 -13.61 0.51 10.84
N THR A 26 -13.08 1.09 9.76
CA THR A 26 -13.86 1.36 8.52
C THR A 26 -13.98 0.15 7.61
N LEU A 27 -13.13 -0.88 7.80
CA LEU A 27 -13.28 -2.19 7.16
C LEU A 27 -14.30 -3.06 7.91
N SER A 28 -14.31 -3.08 9.25
CA SER A 28 -15.27 -3.89 10.02
C SER A 28 -16.71 -3.39 9.88
N LYS A 29 -16.93 -2.07 9.76
CA LYS A 29 -18.26 -1.48 9.54
C LYS A 29 -18.84 -1.71 8.14
N ARG A 30 -18.03 -2.05 7.15
CA ARG A 30 -18.48 -2.28 5.75
C ARG A 30 -18.92 -3.71 5.45
N TYR A 31 -18.73 -4.63 6.39
CA TYR A 31 -19.14 -6.04 6.24
C TYR A 31 -20.46 -6.36 6.97
N ALA A 32 -21.20 -5.36 7.43
CA ALA A 32 -22.39 -5.54 8.26
C ALA A 32 -23.71 -5.04 7.63
N ASP A 33 -23.67 -4.38 6.47
CA ASP A 33 -24.86 -3.83 5.79
C ASP A 33 -24.60 -3.81 4.28
N GLU A 34 -24.93 -4.88 3.56
CA GLU A 34 -25.28 -4.85 2.13
C GLU A 34 -25.93 -6.20 1.75
N ASP A 35 -27.23 -6.13 1.46
CA ASP A 35 -28.12 -7.22 1.08
C ASP A 35 -27.67 -7.96 -0.19
N GLU A 36 -27.21 -9.21 -0.06
CA GLU A 36 -26.96 -10.14 -1.18
C GLU A 36 -27.94 -11.35 -1.22
N SER A 37 -29.20 -11.13 -0.84
CA SER A 37 -30.23 -12.20 -0.83
C SER A 37 -31.05 -12.31 -2.12
N ALA A 38 -30.52 -11.92 -3.28
CA ALA A 38 -31.31 -11.85 -4.53
C ALA A 38 -30.67 -12.48 -5.78
N SER A 39 -29.54 -13.20 -5.68
CA SER A 39 -28.84 -13.72 -6.87
C SER A 39 -28.54 -15.23 -6.87
N ASP A 40 -28.80 -15.96 -5.79
CA ASP A 40 -28.43 -17.39 -5.70
C ASP A 40 -29.54 -18.34 -6.20
N ASP A 41 -30.78 -17.85 -6.33
CA ASP A 41 -31.91 -18.65 -6.82
C ASP A 41 -31.93 -18.79 -8.36
N GLU A 42 -31.28 -17.89 -9.11
CA GLU A 42 -31.23 -17.98 -10.58
C GLU A 42 -30.32 -19.11 -11.07
N LEU A 43 -29.25 -19.43 -10.34
CA LEU A 43 -28.32 -20.51 -10.72
C LEU A 43 -28.82 -21.90 -10.31
N SER A 44 -29.69 -21.97 -9.29
CA SER A 44 -30.36 -23.20 -8.86
C SER A 44 -31.36 -23.75 -9.88
N SER A 45 -31.84 -22.91 -10.81
CA SER A 45 -32.89 -23.28 -11.78
C SER A 45 -32.34 -23.77 -13.14
N LEU A 46 -31.02 -23.74 -13.34
CA LEU A 46 -30.40 -24.20 -14.57
C LEU A 46 -30.42 -25.74 -14.62
N SER A 47 -31.39 -26.29 -15.33
CA SER A 47 -31.50 -27.72 -15.59
C SER A 47 -30.28 -28.23 -16.38
N PHE A 48 -29.90 -29.49 -16.16
CA PHE A 48 -28.80 -30.16 -16.87
C PHE A 48 -28.91 -30.06 -18.39
N ASP A 49 -30.13 -29.97 -18.93
CA ASP A 49 -30.36 -29.78 -20.36
C ASP A 49 -29.96 -28.38 -20.85
N ALA A 50 -30.11 -27.34 -20.04
CA ALA A 50 -29.67 -25.98 -20.38
C ALA A 50 -28.13 -25.91 -20.48
N LEU A 51 -27.43 -26.55 -19.55
CA LEU A 51 -25.97 -26.66 -19.56
C LEU A 51 -25.47 -27.44 -20.78
N ARG A 52 -26.09 -28.58 -21.09
CA ARG A 52 -25.73 -29.39 -22.27
C ARG A 52 -25.97 -28.63 -23.58
N ARG A 53 -27.01 -27.79 -23.63
CA ARG A 53 -27.32 -26.94 -24.79
C ARG A 53 -26.31 -25.81 -24.96
N ALA A 54 -25.86 -25.20 -23.87
CA ALA A 54 -24.81 -24.18 -23.87
C ALA A 54 -23.45 -24.75 -24.29
N GLU A 55 -23.07 -25.93 -23.79
CA GLU A 55 -21.83 -26.62 -24.19
C GLU A 55 -21.79 -26.91 -25.70
N ARG A 56 -22.91 -27.41 -26.25
CA ARG A 56 -23.04 -27.66 -27.69
C ARG A 56 -22.95 -26.38 -28.53
N GLN A 57 -23.51 -25.26 -28.06
CA GLN A 57 -23.38 -23.97 -28.74
C GLN A 57 -21.93 -23.46 -28.75
N LEU A 58 -21.23 -23.59 -27.62
CA LEU A 58 -19.82 -23.20 -27.49
C LEU A 58 -18.91 -24.04 -28.41
N GLU A 59 -19.22 -25.34 -28.55
CA GLU A 59 -18.48 -26.22 -29.46
C GLU A 59 -18.71 -25.84 -30.93
N GLU A 60 -19.93 -25.48 -31.32
CA GLU A 60 -20.25 -24.99 -32.67
C GLU A 60 -19.58 -23.64 -32.98
N GLU A 61 -19.54 -22.70 -32.03
CA GLU A 61 -18.83 -21.43 -32.18
C GLU A 61 -17.33 -21.64 -32.36
N SER A 62 -16.71 -22.50 -31.53
CA SER A 62 -15.28 -22.80 -31.64
C SER A 62 -14.88 -23.46 -32.97
N ARG A 63 -15.79 -24.25 -33.56
CA ARG A 63 -15.59 -24.86 -34.88
C ARG A 63 -15.74 -23.82 -36.01
N LYS A 64 -16.68 -22.89 -35.89
CA LYS A 64 -16.87 -21.79 -36.86
C LYS A 64 -15.70 -20.80 -36.83
N GLU A 65 -15.14 -20.47 -35.66
CA GLU A 65 -13.96 -19.62 -35.56
C GLU A 65 -12.71 -20.27 -36.19
N LYS A 66 -12.57 -21.60 -36.07
CA LYS A 66 -11.47 -22.33 -36.72
C LYS A 66 -11.65 -22.45 -38.24
N ALA A 67 -12.88 -22.62 -38.72
CA ALA A 67 -13.19 -22.73 -40.15
C ALA A 67 -13.15 -21.37 -40.88
N GLY A 68 -13.44 -20.26 -40.19
CA GLY A 68 -13.44 -18.91 -40.77
C GLY A 68 -12.06 -18.29 -41.00
N SER A 69 -10.97 -18.89 -40.49
CA SER A 69 -9.62 -18.29 -40.57
C SER A 69 -8.79 -18.70 -41.81
N GLN A 70 -9.35 -19.50 -42.72
CA GLN A 70 -8.62 -20.02 -43.89
C GLN A 70 -8.79 -19.21 -45.19
N ASN A 71 -9.71 -18.25 -45.25
CA ASN A 71 -9.98 -17.48 -46.46
C ASN A 71 -10.15 -15.99 -46.13
N GLU A 72 -9.05 -15.25 -45.97
CA GLU A 72 -8.95 -13.87 -46.47
C GLU A 72 -7.46 -13.49 -46.61
N SER A 73 -7.15 -13.12 -47.84
CA SER A 73 -5.86 -12.74 -48.37
C SER A 73 -5.54 -11.28 -48.01
N LYS A 74 -4.32 -11.02 -47.52
CA LYS A 74 -3.47 -9.88 -47.92
C LYS A 74 -2.07 -9.95 -47.27
N PRO A 75 -1.01 -9.51 -47.97
CA PRO A 75 0.36 -9.93 -47.68
C PRO A 75 1.11 -8.83 -46.91
N ALA A 76 1.33 -9.01 -45.61
CA ALA A 76 2.20 -8.09 -44.85
C ALA A 76 2.70 -8.70 -43.54
N LEU A 77 3.39 -9.84 -43.53
CA LEU A 77 4.02 -10.39 -42.30
C LEU A 77 5.08 -11.46 -42.64
N LYS A 78 6.11 -11.12 -43.43
CA LYS A 78 7.28 -12.01 -43.67
C LYS A 78 8.51 -11.70 -42.80
N ASN A 79 8.45 -10.69 -41.92
CA ASN A 79 9.62 -10.29 -41.10
C ASN A 79 9.49 -10.57 -39.60
N ALA A 80 8.38 -11.15 -39.13
CA ALA A 80 8.13 -11.34 -37.69
C ALA A 80 8.43 -12.76 -37.15
N LYS A 81 8.85 -13.70 -38.02
CA LYS A 81 9.18 -15.08 -37.62
C LYS A 81 10.68 -15.37 -37.50
N ARG A 82 11.55 -14.42 -37.91
CA ARG A 82 13.01 -14.60 -37.92
C ARG A 82 13.74 -13.97 -36.73
N SER A 83 13.03 -13.27 -35.85
CA SER A 83 13.56 -12.67 -34.60
C SER A 83 13.25 -13.49 -33.34
N LYS A 84 12.45 -14.56 -33.45
CA LYS A 84 12.03 -15.39 -32.31
C LYS A 84 12.89 -16.64 -32.09
N GLU A 85 13.68 -17.02 -33.08
CA GLU A 85 14.59 -18.18 -33.00
C GLU A 85 15.96 -17.81 -32.38
N LYS A 86 16.31 -16.51 -32.31
CA LYS A 86 17.56 -16.04 -31.67
C LYS A 86 17.45 -15.70 -30.18
N GLU A 87 16.25 -15.65 -29.61
CA GLU A 87 16.03 -15.48 -28.16
C GLU A 87 15.88 -16.81 -27.41
N LEU A 88 15.71 -17.93 -28.12
CA LEU A 88 15.58 -19.27 -27.55
C LEU A 88 16.90 -20.05 -27.48
N GLU A 89 17.94 -19.65 -28.21
CA GLU A 89 19.27 -20.29 -28.17
C GLU A 89 20.20 -19.78 -27.03
N LEU A 90 19.83 -18.72 -26.33
CA LEU A 90 20.57 -18.19 -25.16
C LEU A 90 20.08 -18.75 -23.81
N ALA A 91 18.98 -19.50 -23.82
CA ALA A 91 18.39 -20.13 -22.63
C ALA A 91 18.77 -21.62 -22.47
N ASP A 92 19.49 -22.19 -23.45
CA ASP A 92 19.78 -23.64 -23.54
C ASP A 92 21.26 -24.00 -23.18
N SER A 93 21.96 -23.10 -22.49
CA SER A 93 23.36 -23.27 -22.06
C SER A 93 23.57 -23.56 -20.56
N PHE A 94 22.49 -23.76 -19.79
CA PHE A 94 22.58 -24.28 -18.41
C PHE A 94 22.38 -25.79 -18.38
N LYS A 95 23.31 -26.52 -19.02
CA LYS A 95 23.48 -27.97 -18.89
C LYS A 95 24.15 -28.31 -17.56
N ALA A 96 23.47 -29.18 -16.81
CA ALA A 96 24.01 -30.29 -16.04
C ALA A 96 25.10 -30.00 -14.98
N LYS A 97 24.66 -29.88 -13.72
CA LYS A 97 25.39 -30.44 -12.57
C LYS A 97 24.43 -31.25 -11.69
N SER A 98 24.39 -32.55 -11.99
CA SER A 98 23.94 -33.64 -11.13
C SER A 98 25.02 -33.95 -10.09
N TYR A 99 24.68 -33.99 -8.80
CA TYR A 99 25.38 -34.77 -7.77
C TYR A 99 24.43 -34.89 -6.55
N THR A 100 23.66 -35.98 -6.49
CA THR A 100 23.77 -37.15 -5.57
C THR A 100 23.21 -36.91 -4.17
N GLU A 101 22.15 -37.65 -3.88
CA GLU A 101 21.69 -38.02 -2.55
C GLU A 101 22.83 -38.70 -1.78
N GLU A 102 23.12 -38.23 -0.56
CA GLU A 102 23.59 -39.10 0.52
C GLU A 102 23.01 -38.62 1.86
N SER A 103 22.46 -39.60 2.57
CA SER A 103 21.84 -39.51 3.88
C SER A 103 22.92 -39.52 4.96
N PHE A 104 22.86 -38.64 5.94
CA PHE A 104 23.43 -38.79 7.30
C PHE A 104 22.77 -37.67 8.11
N GLY A 105 22.02 -37.89 9.18
CA GLY A 105 22.28 -38.80 10.29
C GLY A 105 22.37 -37.92 11.54
N GLU A 106 21.46 -38.14 12.49
CA GLU A 106 21.35 -37.48 13.78
C GLU A 106 22.70 -37.28 14.49
N ASN A 107 22.83 -36.15 15.21
CA ASN A 107 23.43 -35.98 16.54
C ASN A 107 23.52 -34.46 16.79
N SER A 108 22.74 -33.93 17.74
CA SER A 108 23.17 -33.61 19.12
C SER A 108 24.43 -32.73 19.11
N ASP A 109 24.50 -31.57 19.73
CA ASP A 109 23.94 -31.18 21.01
C ASP A 109 24.32 -29.70 21.23
N SER A 110 23.64 -29.05 22.18
CA SER A 110 24.14 -27.89 22.94
C SER A 110 24.18 -26.52 22.21
N SER A 111 23.74 -25.40 22.77
CA SER A 111 23.04 -24.99 24.00
C SER A 111 22.93 -23.45 23.93
N SER A 112 22.14 -22.84 24.83
CA SER A 112 21.93 -21.41 25.09
C SER A 112 20.66 -20.84 24.43
N GLU A 113 19.49 -21.06 25.03
CA GLU A 113 18.92 -20.25 26.13
C GLU A 113 18.80 -18.76 25.76
N ASN A 114 17.60 -18.31 25.39
CA ASN A 114 16.88 -17.23 26.10
C ASN A 114 15.45 -17.06 25.56
N GLU A 115 14.46 -17.42 26.40
CA GLU A 115 13.19 -16.73 26.70
C GLU A 115 12.42 -16.07 25.53
N GLY A 116 11.20 -16.49 25.15
CA GLY A 116 10.02 -16.63 26.01
C GLY A 116 9.21 -15.32 26.01
N LEU A 117 8.37 -15.07 24.99
CA LEU A 117 7.46 -13.90 24.99
C LEU A 117 6.22 -14.14 24.13
N PHE A 118 5.42 -15.12 24.53
CA PHE A 118 4.02 -15.24 24.12
C PHE A 118 3.24 -15.72 25.35
N GLU A 119 3.06 -14.84 26.31
CA GLU A 119 2.23 -15.10 27.48
C GLU A 119 1.56 -13.81 27.95
N GLU A 120 0.33 -13.99 28.40
CA GLU A 120 -0.69 -13.00 28.69
C GLU A 120 -0.21 -11.97 29.73
N GLU A 121 -0.36 -10.67 29.42
CA GLU A 121 -0.26 -9.63 30.44
C GLU A 121 -1.65 -9.00 30.69
N GLU A 122 -2.32 -9.58 31.67
CA GLU A 122 -3.44 -9.01 32.39
C GLU A 122 -2.95 -7.82 33.23
N VAL A 123 -2.98 -6.59 32.68
CA VAL A 123 -2.60 -5.39 33.46
C VAL A 123 -3.80 -4.88 34.27
N VAL A 124 -3.90 -5.44 35.47
CA VAL A 124 -4.70 -4.94 36.58
C VAL A 124 -4.14 -3.59 37.06
N ARG A 125 -4.95 -2.53 36.93
CA ARG A 125 -5.08 -1.39 37.88
C ARG A 125 -3.80 -0.61 38.24
N GLY A 126 -3.47 0.36 37.40
CA GLY A 126 -2.55 1.46 37.72
C GLY A 126 -3.21 2.64 38.44
N ASN A 127 -3.12 2.59 39.76
CA ASN A 127 -3.13 3.66 40.77
C ASN A 127 -3.80 5.03 40.50
N LYS A 128 -4.86 5.22 41.30
CA LYS A 128 -5.31 6.48 41.88
C LYS A 128 -4.15 7.17 42.62
N ASN A 129 -3.86 8.41 42.27
CA ASN A 129 -3.30 9.42 43.19
C ASN A 129 -4.00 10.75 42.89
N SER A 130 -5.10 11.02 43.60
CA SER A 130 -5.08 11.81 44.84
C SER A 130 -4.80 13.30 44.59
N LYS A 131 -5.79 13.99 44.02
CA LYS A 131 -6.18 15.32 44.51
C LYS A 131 -7.68 15.35 44.74
N ALA A 132 -8.05 14.87 45.93
CA ALA A 132 -9.28 15.26 46.57
C ALA A 132 -9.24 16.77 46.77
N ASP A 133 -10.16 17.49 46.15
CA ASP A 133 -10.59 18.75 46.73
C ASP A 133 -12.04 19.05 46.37
N HIS A 134 -12.83 19.08 47.44
CA HIS A 134 -14.11 19.75 47.62
C HIS A 134 -15.35 19.16 46.94
N GLY A 135 -16.11 18.48 47.80
CA GLY A 135 -17.48 18.08 47.58
C GLY A 135 -18.33 19.21 47.00
N LYS A 136 -18.94 18.91 45.86
CA LYS A 136 -20.06 19.68 45.32
C LYS A 136 -21.30 19.36 46.14
N ASN A 137 -21.34 19.88 47.37
CA ASN A 137 -22.60 20.08 48.06
C ASN A 137 -23.39 21.09 47.22
N ARG A 138 -24.58 20.67 46.79
CA ARG A 138 -25.55 21.48 46.05
C ARG A 138 -25.82 22.76 46.84
N LYS A 139 -25.12 23.85 46.51
CA LYS A 139 -25.40 25.16 47.07
C LYS A 139 -26.71 25.64 46.45
N LYS A 140 -27.65 26.00 47.34
CA LYS A 140 -29.00 26.49 47.01
C LYS A 140 -28.91 27.58 45.94
N SER A 141 -29.77 27.49 44.93
CA SER A 141 -29.80 28.25 43.68
C SER A 141 -29.94 29.79 43.81
N HIS A 142 -30.04 30.33 45.02
CA HIS A 142 -30.30 31.76 45.24
C HIS A 142 -29.26 32.46 46.14
N ALA A 143 -28.19 31.77 46.54
CA ALA A 143 -27.12 32.42 47.30
C ALA A 143 -25.98 32.89 46.36
N PRO A 144 -25.54 34.15 46.44
CA PRO A 144 -24.34 34.59 45.72
C PRO A 144 -23.11 33.77 46.17
N SER A 145 -22.24 33.40 45.21
CA SER A 145 -21.02 32.65 45.51
C SER A 145 -19.90 33.58 45.97
N GLU A 146 -19.42 33.41 47.19
CA GLU A 146 -18.18 34.07 47.65
C GLU A 146 -16.98 33.54 46.86
N GLN A 147 -16.35 34.40 46.05
CA GLN A 147 -15.07 34.10 45.43
C GLN A 147 -13.94 34.36 46.43
N SER A 148 -13.02 33.40 46.59
CA SER A 148 -11.87 33.55 47.48
C SER A 148 -10.93 34.65 46.99
N SER A 149 -10.67 35.65 47.84
CA SER A 149 -9.68 36.72 47.60
C SER A 149 -8.24 36.21 47.41
N LYS A 150 -7.95 34.94 47.72
CA LYS A 150 -6.61 34.34 47.60
C LYS A 150 -6.20 34.01 46.17
N LYS A 151 -7.15 33.86 45.24
CA LYS A 151 -6.84 33.57 43.83
C LYS A 151 -6.79 34.87 43.03
N LYS A 152 -5.58 35.23 42.57
CA LYS A 152 -5.38 36.32 41.61
C LYS A 152 -6.27 36.12 40.37
N VAL A 153 -7.02 37.16 40.00
CA VAL A 153 -7.87 37.16 38.80
C VAL A 153 -6.98 36.96 37.56
N SER A 154 -7.37 36.09 36.62
CA SER A 154 -6.61 35.93 35.37
C SER A 154 -6.67 37.22 34.56
N ARG A 155 -5.52 37.68 34.08
CA ARG A 155 -5.44 38.92 33.27
C ARG A 155 -6.15 38.78 31.91
N ILE A 156 -6.27 37.55 31.42
CA ILE A 156 -6.92 37.21 30.15
C ILE A 156 -8.29 36.59 30.47
N ARG A 157 -9.35 37.14 29.86
CA ARG A 157 -10.70 36.56 29.90
C ARG A 157 -10.78 35.40 28.92
N LYS A 158 -11.32 34.26 29.35
CA LYS A 158 -11.70 33.16 28.44
C LYS A 158 -12.90 33.63 27.60
N ILE A 159 -12.71 33.79 26.30
CA ILE A 159 -13.80 34.12 25.37
C ILE A 159 -14.47 32.80 24.99
N PRO A 160 -15.74 32.55 25.38
CA PRO A 160 -16.45 31.36 24.95
C PRO A 160 -16.51 31.32 23.41
N GLY A 161 -16.07 30.21 22.80
CA GLY A 161 -15.96 30.05 21.35
C GLY A 161 -14.55 30.25 20.76
N LEU A 162 -13.60 30.81 21.53
CA LEU A 162 -12.21 31.01 21.10
C LEU A 162 -11.21 30.18 21.95
N GLU A 163 -11.60 28.99 22.37
CA GLU A 163 -10.68 28.00 22.93
C GLU A 163 -10.34 27.00 21.83
N THR A 164 -9.45 27.36 20.89
CA THR A 164 -8.80 26.34 20.05
C THR A 164 -7.89 25.54 20.97
N PRO A 165 -8.15 24.25 21.22
CA PRO A 165 -7.25 23.46 22.05
C PRO A 165 -5.87 23.50 21.41
N LYS A 166 -4.81 23.56 22.22
CA LYS A 166 -3.42 23.61 21.70
C LYS A 166 -3.12 22.45 20.74
N SER A 167 -3.86 21.34 20.86
CA SER A 167 -3.80 20.20 19.95
C SER A 167 -4.37 20.47 18.55
N MET A 168 -5.35 21.36 18.39
CA MET A 168 -5.94 21.71 17.09
C MET A 168 -5.14 22.79 16.35
N ASN A 169 -4.26 23.52 17.07
CA ASN A 169 -3.35 24.47 16.45
C ASN A 169 -1.96 23.83 16.28
N GLU A 170 -1.87 22.77 15.47
CA GLU A 170 -0.58 22.17 15.08
C GLU A 170 0.39 23.20 14.50
N ASN A 171 -0.14 24.29 13.95
CA ASN A 171 0.63 25.38 13.34
C ASN A 171 1.11 26.44 14.33
N LEU A 172 0.76 26.39 15.63
CA LEU A 172 1.08 27.48 16.58
C LEU A 172 2.59 27.70 16.77
N TYR A 173 3.40 26.66 16.52
CA TYR A 173 4.86 26.72 16.58
C TYR A 173 5.54 26.48 15.22
N GLN A 174 4.76 26.31 14.14
CA GLN A 174 5.35 26.18 12.82
C GLN A 174 5.80 27.57 12.35
N ASP A 175 7.03 27.64 11.87
CA ASP A 175 7.56 28.84 11.25
C ASP A 175 6.60 29.28 10.13
N ILE A 176 6.13 30.52 10.19
CA ILE A 176 5.22 31.11 9.20
C ILE A 176 5.72 30.97 7.76
N ARG A 177 7.04 30.86 7.56
CA ARG A 177 7.64 30.62 6.23
C ARG A 177 7.31 29.24 5.68
N PHE A 178 7.07 28.28 6.56
CA PHE A 178 6.71 26.89 6.25
C PHE A 178 5.25 26.57 6.57
N ASP A 179 4.48 27.56 7.05
CA ASP A 179 3.06 27.40 7.30
C ASP A 179 2.32 27.16 5.97
N LYS A 180 1.79 25.94 5.83
CA LYS A 180 1.02 25.50 4.66
C LYS A 180 -0.20 26.40 4.40
N SER A 181 -0.67 27.15 5.40
CA SER A 181 -1.81 28.05 5.27
C SER A 181 -1.48 29.42 4.67
N LEU A 182 -0.22 29.89 4.77
CA LEU A 182 0.22 31.17 4.22
C LEU A 182 0.65 31.07 2.75
N GLY A 183 0.99 29.87 2.28
CA GLY A 183 1.19 29.56 0.87
C GLY A 183 -0.06 28.93 0.25
N LYS A 184 -0.29 29.14 -1.06
CA LYS A 184 -1.21 28.26 -1.79
C LYS A 184 -0.65 26.85 -1.64
N ALA A 185 -1.44 25.88 -1.15
CA ALA A 185 -1.05 24.48 -1.16
C ALA A 185 -0.72 24.11 -2.61
N GLU A 186 0.57 24.12 -2.96
CA GLU A 186 0.98 23.91 -4.33
C GLU A 186 0.59 22.49 -4.72
N ASP A 187 -0.20 22.36 -5.80
CA ASP A 187 -0.61 21.06 -6.29
C ASP A 187 0.62 20.19 -6.49
N TYR A 188 0.67 19.02 -5.84
CA TYR A 188 1.81 18.09 -5.92
C TYR A 188 2.20 17.81 -7.38
N GLU A 189 1.23 17.76 -8.29
CA GLU A 189 1.48 17.55 -9.72
C GLU A 189 2.27 18.69 -10.37
N SER A 190 2.01 19.93 -9.96
CA SER A 190 2.74 21.10 -10.45
C SER A 190 4.20 21.06 -9.99
N ILE A 191 4.42 20.76 -8.70
CA ILE A 191 5.76 20.54 -8.11
C ILE A 191 6.46 19.40 -8.85
N ARG A 192 5.79 18.27 -9.05
CA ARG A 192 6.36 17.10 -9.71
C ARG A 192 6.85 17.41 -11.12
N LYS A 193 6.10 18.20 -11.89
CA LYS A 193 6.49 18.66 -13.22
C LYS A 193 7.71 19.59 -13.16
N ARG A 194 7.72 20.56 -12.23
CA ARG A 194 8.86 21.49 -12.05
C ARG A 194 10.16 20.76 -11.69
N TYR A 195 10.07 19.73 -10.86
CA TYR A 195 11.22 18.96 -10.37
C TYR A 195 11.38 17.58 -11.03
N GLN A 196 10.78 17.38 -12.22
CA GLN A 196 10.86 16.11 -12.94
C GLN A 196 12.31 15.78 -13.33
N PHE A 197 13.12 16.79 -13.61
CA PHE A 197 14.54 16.66 -13.94
C PHE A 197 15.35 15.94 -12.84
N LEU A 198 14.93 15.99 -11.57
CA LEU A 198 15.60 15.27 -10.47
C LEU A 198 15.59 13.76 -10.67
N ASP A 199 14.68 13.22 -11.47
CA ASP A 199 14.67 11.80 -11.80
C ASP A 199 15.88 11.39 -12.65
N GLU A 200 16.37 12.29 -13.52
CA GLU A 200 17.60 12.04 -14.28
C GLU A 200 18.81 11.99 -13.37
N TYR A 201 18.88 12.91 -12.40
CA TYR A 201 19.94 12.91 -11.37
C TYR A 201 19.91 11.63 -10.54
N ARG A 202 18.73 11.19 -10.09
CA ARG A 202 18.57 9.93 -9.36
C ARG A 202 18.99 8.72 -10.21
N GLN A 203 18.66 8.71 -11.50
CA GLN A 203 19.08 7.62 -12.40
C GLN A 203 20.61 7.58 -12.57
N LYS A 204 21.24 8.75 -12.74
CA LYS A 204 22.71 8.86 -12.78
C LYS A 204 23.34 8.37 -11.49
N GLU A 205 22.86 8.82 -10.33
CA GLU A 205 23.37 8.39 -9.02
C GLU A 205 23.21 6.88 -8.80
N ILE A 206 22.05 6.30 -9.16
CA ILE A 206 21.83 4.85 -9.12
C ILE A 206 22.82 4.12 -10.03
N SER A 207 23.08 4.64 -11.23
CA SER A 207 24.02 4.05 -12.17
C SER A 207 25.46 4.09 -11.64
N GLU A 208 25.87 5.22 -11.05
CA GLU A 208 27.18 5.41 -10.44
C GLU A 208 27.40 4.49 -9.24
N LEU A 209 26.46 4.45 -8.28
CA LEU A 209 26.55 3.54 -7.13
C LEU A 209 26.56 2.07 -7.58
N SER A 210 25.75 1.72 -8.58
CA SER A 210 25.74 0.35 -9.10
C SER A 210 27.05 -0.02 -9.78
N ARG A 211 27.69 0.93 -10.48
CA ARG A 211 29.00 0.74 -11.10
C ARG A 211 30.08 0.58 -10.04
N LEU A 212 30.08 1.41 -9.00
CA LEU A 212 31.02 1.31 -7.88
C LEU A 212 30.89 -0.04 -7.15
N LEU A 213 29.68 -0.47 -6.84
CA LEU A 213 29.42 -1.78 -6.22
C LEU A 213 29.74 -2.97 -7.14
N SER A 214 29.77 -2.78 -8.46
CA SER A 214 30.17 -3.82 -9.42
C SER A 214 31.70 -3.93 -9.59
N ASP A 215 32.45 -2.87 -9.29
CA ASP A 215 33.90 -2.87 -9.42
C ASP A 215 34.55 -3.59 -8.23
N ARG A 216 35.03 -4.82 -8.47
CA ARG A 216 35.71 -5.65 -7.46
C ARG A 216 36.90 -4.91 -6.82
N LYS A 217 37.62 -4.05 -7.55
CA LYS A 217 38.78 -3.33 -7.01
C LYS A 217 38.37 -2.28 -5.99
N PHE A 218 37.21 -1.68 -6.18
CA PHE A 218 36.64 -0.70 -5.26
C PHE A 218 36.05 -1.40 -4.04
N VAL A 219 35.23 -2.42 -4.26
CA VAL A 219 34.59 -3.21 -3.18
C VAL A 219 35.61 -3.82 -2.23
N ASN A 220 36.75 -4.30 -2.75
CA ASN A 220 37.80 -4.90 -1.91
C ASN A 220 38.58 -3.89 -1.04
N LYS A 221 38.46 -2.57 -1.29
CA LYS A 221 39.17 -1.52 -0.54
C LYS A 221 38.35 -0.93 0.61
N ILE A 222 37.07 -1.23 0.64
CA ILE A 222 36.06 -0.58 1.47
C ILE A 222 35.66 -1.52 2.59
N SER A 223 35.28 -0.97 3.75
CA SER A 223 34.81 -1.78 4.87
C SER A 223 33.50 -2.49 4.52
N GLU A 224 33.23 -3.64 5.11
CA GLU A 224 31.95 -4.34 4.94
C GLU A 224 30.76 -3.44 5.32
N ARG A 225 30.90 -2.61 6.36
CA ARG A 225 29.87 -1.64 6.77
C ARG A 225 29.57 -0.61 5.68
N GLU A 226 30.62 -0.04 5.10
CA GLU A 226 30.49 0.97 4.02
C GLU A 226 29.87 0.33 2.76
N ARG A 227 30.21 -0.93 2.47
CA ARG A 227 29.59 -1.69 1.38
C ARG A 227 28.09 -1.86 1.60
N ASP A 228 27.68 -2.21 2.81
CA ASP A 228 26.27 -2.41 3.17
C ASP A 228 25.50 -1.09 3.12
N GLU A 229 26.07 0.00 3.65
CA GLU A 229 25.50 1.35 3.55
C GLU A 229 25.30 1.77 2.08
N MET A 230 26.27 1.47 1.20
CA MET A 230 26.13 1.73 -0.23
C MET A 230 25.02 0.89 -0.89
N GLN A 231 24.86 -0.37 -0.48
CA GLN A 231 23.79 -1.24 -0.98
C GLN A 231 22.42 -0.79 -0.50
N GLU A 232 22.30 -0.40 0.77
CA GLU A 232 21.08 0.17 1.34
C GLU A 232 20.71 1.49 0.65
N LYS A 233 21.69 2.37 0.41
CA LYS A 233 21.48 3.60 -0.35
C LYS A 233 21.02 3.30 -1.78
N LEU A 234 21.62 2.32 -2.46
CA LEU A 234 21.21 1.92 -3.80
C LEU A 234 19.78 1.37 -3.81
N THR A 235 19.43 0.48 -2.88
CA THR A 235 18.10 -0.15 -2.82
C THR A 235 17.01 0.87 -2.49
N SER A 236 17.26 1.75 -1.52
CA SER A 236 16.36 2.84 -1.15
C SER A 236 16.12 3.80 -2.32
N MET A 237 17.18 4.23 -3.03
CA MET A 237 17.02 5.11 -4.20
C MET A 237 16.27 4.44 -5.35
N ARG A 238 16.55 3.15 -5.63
CA ARG A 238 15.81 2.39 -6.66
C ARG A 238 14.33 2.26 -6.31
N SER A 239 14.02 1.91 -5.05
CA SER A 239 12.64 1.78 -4.56
C SER A 239 11.89 3.11 -4.65
N LYS A 240 12.53 4.21 -4.23
CA LYS A 240 11.94 5.56 -4.29
C LYS A 240 11.64 5.98 -5.73
N LEU A 241 12.58 5.76 -6.64
CA LEU A 241 12.41 6.06 -8.07
C LEU A 241 11.31 5.19 -8.71
N GLN A 242 11.26 3.89 -8.39
CA GLN A 242 10.20 3.00 -8.87
C GLN A 242 8.83 3.44 -8.35
N THR A 243 8.72 3.81 -7.08
CA THR A 243 7.48 4.29 -6.48
C THR A 243 7.00 5.57 -7.15
N LEU A 244 7.90 6.52 -7.42
CA LEU A 244 7.57 7.74 -8.16
C LEU A 244 7.08 7.45 -9.58
N LYS A 245 7.80 6.59 -10.32
CA LYS A 245 7.37 6.15 -11.67
C LYS A 245 5.99 5.49 -11.64
N ASN A 246 5.72 4.62 -10.66
CA ASN A 246 4.42 3.97 -10.52
C ASN A 246 3.30 4.99 -10.26
N ARG A 247 3.54 6.00 -9.41
CA ARG A 247 2.56 7.08 -9.16
C ARG A 247 2.31 7.91 -10.42
N ASP A 248 3.34 8.22 -11.19
CA ASP A 248 3.20 8.97 -12.45
C ASP A 248 2.46 8.16 -13.52
N LEU A 249 2.73 6.85 -13.62
CA LEU A 249 1.98 5.94 -14.48
C LEU A 249 0.50 5.89 -14.09
N ASP A 250 0.20 5.75 -12.80
CA ASP A 250 -1.19 5.70 -12.31
C ASP A 250 -1.94 7.00 -12.64
N ARG A 251 -1.32 8.16 -12.45
CA ARG A 251 -1.91 9.45 -12.87
C ARG A 251 -2.13 9.53 -14.38
N LYS A 252 -1.18 9.07 -15.17
CA LYS A 252 -1.30 9.07 -16.63
C LYS A 252 -2.49 8.20 -17.09
N ILE A 253 -2.60 6.99 -16.55
CA ILE A 253 -3.70 6.06 -16.85
C ILE A 253 -5.05 6.70 -16.51
N LEU A 254 -5.16 7.32 -15.33
CA LEU A 254 -6.39 7.99 -14.92
C LEU A 254 -6.72 9.18 -15.81
N LYS A 255 -5.73 10.00 -16.15
CA LYS A 255 -5.91 11.15 -17.03
C LYS A 255 -6.37 10.70 -18.42
N ASP A 256 -5.71 9.72 -19.02
CA ASP A 256 -6.04 9.20 -20.35
C ASP A 256 -7.48 8.65 -20.35
N TYR A 257 -7.83 7.85 -19.34
CA TYR A 257 -9.18 7.28 -19.21
C TYR A 257 -10.27 8.32 -18.92
N GLU A 258 -10.00 9.32 -18.06
CA GLU A 258 -10.92 10.44 -17.82
C GLU A 258 -11.10 11.29 -19.09
N THR A 259 -10.07 11.45 -19.92
CA THR A 259 -10.22 12.15 -21.21
C THR A 259 -11.06 11.35 -22.21
N GLU A 260 -10.96 10.03 -22.20
CA GLU A 260 -11.77 9.15 -23.06
C GLU A 260 -13.25 9.17 -22.66
N ILE A 261 -13.58 9.04 -21.38
CA ILE A 261 -14.97 9.11 -20.89
C ILE A 261 -15.58 10.48 -21.20
N ASN A 262 -14.83 11.55 -21.02
CA ASN A 262 -15.33 12.91 -21.22
C ASN A 262 -15.40 13.34 -22.68
N LYS A 263 -14.87 12.55 -23.62
CA LYS A 263 -14.90 12.82 -25.06
C LYS A 263 -16.32 12.59 -25.60
N GLY A 264 -17.17 13.59 -25.44
CA GLY A 264 -18.57 13.58 -25.91
C GLY A 264 -19.58 14.03 -24.85
N ASN A 265 -19.16 14.14 -23.59
CA ASN A 265 -20.01 14.60 -22.51
C ASN A 265 -19.93 16.11 -22.35
N LYS A 266 -21.07 16.79 -22.19
CA LYS A 266 -21.11 18.23 -21.87
C LYS A 266 -20.54 18.52 -20.48
N THR A 267 -20.74 17.59 -19.55
CA THR A 267 -20.28 17.67 -18.16
C THR A 267 -19.09 16.75 -17.94
N LYS A 268 -18.09 17.21 -17.18
CA LYS A 268 -16.95 16.38 -16.77
C LYS A 268 -17.42 15.33 -15.77
N TYR A 269 -17.31 14.06 -16.14
CA TYR A 269 -17.47 12.92 -15.24
C TYR A 269 -16.18 12.69 -14.46
N HIS A 270 -16.29 12.59 -13.14
CA HIS A 270 -15.19 12.27 -12.24
C HIS A 270 -15.40 10.87 -11.67
N LEU A 271 -14.35 10.04 -11.75
CA LEU A 271 -14.40 8.66 -11.29
C LEU A 271 -14.37 8.58 -9.77
N LYS A 272 -15.15 7.65 -9.22
CA LYS A 272 -15.04 7.28 -7.80
C LYS A 272 -13.68 6.64 -7.53
N GLU A 273 -13.18 6.68 -6.30
CA GLU A 273 -11.88 6.08 -5.97
C GLU A 273 -11.81 4.58 -6.27
N SER A 274 -12.92 3.86 -6.05
CA SER A 274 -13.03 2.43 -6.37
C SER A 274 -12.90 2.17 -7.88
N GLU A 275 -13.48 3.04 -8.71
CA GLU A 275 -13.38 3.00 -10.17
C GLU A 275 -11.97 3.34 -10.63
N LYS A 276 -11.34 4.38 -10.07
CA LYS A 276 -9.94 4.73 -10.34
C LYS A 276 -9.01 3.52 -10.11
N ARG A 277 -9.19 2.82 -8.98
CA ARG A 277 -8.43 1.60 -8.65
C ARG A 277 -8.68 0.49 -9.68
N LYS A 278 -9.93 0.25 -10.11
CA LYS A 278 -10.28 -0.75 -11.12
C LYS A 278 -9.61 -0.45 -12.47
N VAL A 279 -9.65 0.81 -12.91
CA VAL A 279 -9.03 1.27 -14.16
C VAL A 279 -7.52 1.03 -14.14
N ILE A 280 -6.85 1.45 -13.06
CA ILE A 280 -5.40 1.24 -12.87
C ILE A 280 -5.07 -0.27 -12.88
N GLN A 281 -5.83 -1.08 -12.16
CA GLN A 281 -5.59 -2.53 -12.10
C GLN A 281 -5.81 -3.22 -13.45
N LYS A 282 -6.86 -2.84 -14.18
CA LYS A 282 -7.12 -3.35 -15.54
C LYS A 282 -5.96 -3.02 -16.46
N TYR A 283 -5.53 -1.75 -16.50
CA TYR A 283 -4.40 -1.33 -17.33
C TYR A 283 -3.12 -2.09 -16.97
N LYS A 284 -2.79 -2.17 -15.67
CA LYS A 284 -1.62 -2.94 -15.20
C LYS A 284 -1.72 -4.42 -15.60
N PHE A 285 -2.92 -5.02 -15.52
CA PHE A 285 -3.15 -6.40 -15.92
C PHE A 285 -2.94 -6.63 -17.42
N ASP A 286 -3.49 -5.76 -18.26
CA ASP A 286 -3.38 -5.87 -19.71
C ASP A 286 -1.93 -5.75 -20.21
N HIS A 287 -1.10 -4.96 -19.51
CA HIS A 287 0.31 -4.74 -19.84
C HIS A 287 1.30 -5.69 -19.12
N MET A 288 0.83 -6.64 -18.30
CA MET A 288 1.67 -7.67 -17.69
C MET A 288 2.03 -8.80 -18.68
N LYS A 289 3.18 -9.46 -18.45
CA LYS A 289 3.58 -10.64 -19.24
C LYS A 289 2.58 -11.79 -19.05
N ALA A 290 2.39 -12.65 -20.05
CA ALA A 290 1.43 -13.77 -19.99
C ALA A 290 1.61 -14.66 -18.73
N LYS A 291 2.85 -15.09 -18.44
CA LYS A 291 3.19 -15.87 -17.22
C LYS A 291 2.86 -15.12 -15.92
N GLN A 292 2.99 -13.79 -15.91
CA GLN A 292 2.63 -12.98 -14.75
C GLN A 292 1.11 -12.85 -14.62
N ARG A 293 0.39 -12.68 -15.73
CA ARG A 293 -1.08 -12.64 -15.75
C ARG A 293 -1.67 -13.93 -15.20
N GLU A 294 -1.19 -15.08 -15.65
CA GLU A 294 -1.60 -16.41 -15.13
C GLU A 294 -1.35 -16.51 -13.62
N LYS A 295 -0.13 -16.22 -13.15
CA LYS A 295 0.21 -16.22 -11.72
C LYS A 295 -0.66 -15.28 -10.88
N VAL A 296 -1.03 -14.11 -11.43
CA VAL A 296 -1.93 -13.16 -10.77
C VAL A 296 -3.35 -13.72 -10.70
N MET A 297 -3.85 -14.34 -11.78
CA MET A 297 -5.16 -14.99 -11.82
C MET A 297 -5.24 -16.18 -10.88
N ASP A 298 -4.20 -17.01 -10.79
CA ASP A 298 -4.13 -18.13 -9.85
C ASP A 298 -4.10 -17.65 -8.41
N ARG A 299 -3.32 -16.60 -8.11
CA ARG A 299 -3.35 -15.97 -6.79
C ARG A 299 -4.73 -15.41 -6.45
N LYS A 300 -5.42 -14.80 -7.42
CA LYS A 300 -6.78 -14.28 -7.24
C LYS A 300 -7.77 -15.43 -6.99
N ARG A 301 -7.66 -16.54 -7.75
CA ARG A 301 -8.44 -17.77 -7.55
C ARG A 301 -8.20 -18.36 -6.15
N LYS A 302 -6.94 -18.52 -5.73
CA LYS A 302 -6.58 -19.02 -4.38
C LYS A 302 -7.11 -18.10 -3.26
N LYS A 303 -7.02 -16.77 -3.43
CA LYS A 303 -7.58 -15.82 -2.46
C LYS A 303 -9.10 -15.89 -2.38
N ARG A 304 -9.79 -16.09 -3.50
CA ARG A 304 -11.25 -16.28 -3.53
C ARG A 304 -11.65 -17.57 -2.81
N LEU A 305 -11.03 -18.70 -3.15
CA LEU A 305 -11.25 -19.99 -2.48
C LEU A 305 -10.96 -19.91 -0.97
N GLY A 306 -9.90 -19.21 -0.56
CA GLY A 306 -9.60 -19.02 0.86
C GLY A 306 -10.65 -18.20 1.62
N LYS A 307 -11.31 -17.23 0.95
CA LYS A 307 -12.43 -16.49 1.52
C LYS A 307 -13.68 -17.36 1.63
N GLU A 308 -14.01 -18.11 0.58
CA GLU A 308 -15.12 -19.07 0.56
C GLU A 308 -14.93 -20.11 1.67
N PHE A 309 -13.75 -20.71 1.80
CA PHE A 309 -13.44 -21.66 2.87
C PHE A 309 -13.58 -21.05 4.27
N LYS A 310 -13.10 -19.81 4.46
CA LYS A 310 -13.27 -19.09 5.73
C LYS A 310 -14.75 -18.83 6.02
N GLN A 311 -15.54 -18.46 5.02
CA GLN A 311 -16.98 -18.27 5.18
C GLN A 311 -17.67 -19.58 5.55
N PHE A 312 -17.37 -20.69 4.87
CA PHE A 312 -17.92 -22.01 5.21
C PHE A 312 -17.52 -22.49 6.61
N SER A 313 -16.29 -22.22 7.07
CA SER A 313 -15.85 -22.67 8.40
C SER A 313 -16.65 -22.08 9.57
N PHE A 314 -17.28 -20.91 9.39
CA PHE A 314 -18.09 -20.28 10.43
C PHE A 314 -19.55 -20.77 10.46
N HIS A 315 -20.00 -21.54 9.47
CA HIS A 315 -21.38 -22.05 9.41
C HIS A 315 -21.54 -23.49 9.95
N ASN A 316 -20.46 -24.09 10.47
CA ASN A 316 -20.46 -25.46 11.03
C ASN A 316 -20.54 -25.49 12.58
N ARG A 317 -21.15 -24.49 13.22
CA ARG A 317 -21.58 -24.51 14.62
C ARG A 317 -23.03 -24.06 14.69
#